data_AF-A0AA91Q2B0-F1
#
_entry.id   AF-A0AA91Q2B0-F1
#
_cell.length_a   1.000
_cell.length_b   1.000
_cell.length_c   1.000
_cell.angle_alpha   90.00
_cell.angle_beta   90.00
_cell.angle_gamma   90.00
#
_symmetry.space_group_name_H-M   'P 1'
#
loop_
_entity.id
_entity.type
_entity.pdbx_description
1 polymer ?
#
loop_
_entity_poly.entity_id
_entity_poly.type
_entity_poly.pdbx_seq_one_letter_code
_entity_poly.pdbx_strand_id
1 'polypeptide(L)' 'MAETKINGLTTPALNEGKIADAASETDQQKPEKSILDMAAGIESKLKALADQLEKDDREIDSKLDALAKRLQKISDTK' A
#
# COMPACT_ATOMS: atom_id res chain seq x y z
N MET A 1 2.67 51.30 27.72
CA MET A 1 3.56 50.19 27.33
C MET A 1 2.75 49.29 26.41
N ALA A 2 3.18 49.09 25.17
CA ALA A 2 2.43 48.32 24.19
C ALA A 2 2.63 46.82 24.47
N GLU A 3 1.56 46.13 24.85
CA GLU A 3 1.56 44.68 25.03
C GLU A 3 1.63 44.01 23.65
N THR A 4 2.76 43.37 23.37
CA THR A 4 2.96 42.55 22.17
C THR A 4 2.03 41.33 22.26
N LYS A 5 0.91 41.35 21.55
CA LYS A 5 0.02 40.19 21.42
C LYS A 5 0.72 39.12 20.58
N ILE A 6 1.12 38.03 21.23
CA ILE A 6 1.57 36.80 20.57
C ILE A 6 0.31 36.02 20.19
N ASN A 7 0.02 35.88 18.88
CA ASN A 7 -1.06 35.04 18.41
C ASN A 7 -0.75 33.58 18.75
N GLY A 8 -1.54 32.98 19.66
CA GLY A 8 -1.44 31.56 20.03
C GLY A 8 -1.48 31.26 21.52
N LEU A 9 -1.35 32.26 22.40
CA LEU A 9 -1.42 32.10 23.86
C LEU A 9 -2.72 32.66 24.47
N THR A 10 -3.85 32.45 23.78
CA THR A 10 -5.16 32.81 24.34
C THR A 10 -5.71 31.64 25.14
N THR A 11 -5.80 31.82 26.46
CA THR A 11 -6.49 30.90 27.37
C THR A 11 -7.95 30.74 26.93
N PRO A 12 -8.49 29.52 26.78
CA PRO A 12 -9.89 29.34 26.40
C PRO A 12 -10.79 29.98 27.46
N ALA A 13 -11.72 30.83 27.02
CA ALA A 13 -12.71 31.40 27.91
C ALA A 13 -13.74 30.32 28.28
N LEU A 14 -13.99 30.15 29.58
CA LEU A 14 -15.01 29.26 30.11
C LEU A 14 -16.34 30.02 30.14
N ASN A 15 -17.30 29.63 29.30
CA ASN A 15 -18.69 30.06 29.45
C ASN A 15 -19.48 28.91 30.10
N GLU A 16 -20.04 29.19 31.28
CA GLU A 16 -20.94 28.28 32.02
C GLU A 16 -20.37 26.86 32.27
N GLY A 17 -19.04 26.76 32.43
CA GLY A 17 -18.38 25.50 32.81
C GLY A 17 -18.18 24.48 31.69
N LYS A 18 -18.44 24.84 30.43
CA LYS A 18 -18.04 24.02 29.26
C LYS A 18 -17.04 24.79 28.40
N ILE A 19 -15.95 24.11 28.03
CA ILE A 19 -14.96 24.63 27.09
C ILE A 19 -15.66 24.71 25.73
N ALA A 20 -15.73 25.90 25.13
CA ALA A 20 -16.15 26.04 23.76
C ALA A 20 -15.02 25.50 22.88
N ASP A 21 -15.21 24.28 22.35
CA ASP A 21 -14.26 23.64 21.45
C ASP A 21 -13.99 24.55 20.24
N ALA A 22 -12.75 24.99 20.12
CA ALA A 22 -12.23 25.67 18.96
C ALA A 22 -12.16 24.67 17.81
N ALA A 23 -13.27 24.48 17.10
CA ALA A 23 -13.30 23.74 15.86
C ALA A 23 -12.55 24.56 14.78
N SER A 24 -11.28 24.25 14.55
CA SER A 24 -10.61 24.40 13.24
C SER A 24 -9.18 23.89 13.27
N GLU A 25 -9.02 22.57 13.37
CA GLU A 25 -8.04 21.87 12.54
C GLU A 25 -8.71 20.56 12.13
N THR A 26 -9.39 20.60 10.97
CA THR A 26 -9.85 19.38 10.31
C THR A 26 -8.62 18.77 9.65
N ASP A 27 -7.74 18.24 10.49
CA ASP A 27 -6.65 17.41 10.06
C ASP A 27 -7.31 16.22 9.37
N GLN A 28 -7.08 16.11 8.06
CA GLN A 28 -7.58 14.99 7.26
C GLN A 28 -6.86 13.74 7.74
N GLN A 29 -7.32 13.15 8.84
CA GLN A 29 -7.00 11.78 9.20
C GLN A 29 -7.59 10.92 8.10
N LYS A 30 -6.80 10.72 7.02
CA LYS A 30 -6.96 9.55 6.15
C LYS A 30 -7.13 8.37 7.11
N PRO A 31 -8.16 7.53 6.92
CA PRO A 31 -8.31 6.37 7.78
C PRO A 31 -7.01 5.59 7.69
N GLU A 32 -6.26 5.56 8.80
CA GLU A 32 -5.11 4.68 8.93
C GLU A 32 -5.66 3.29 8.69
N LYS A 33 -5.25 2.67 7.58
CA LYS A 33 -5.64 1.29 7.29
C LYS A 33 -5.28 0.46 8.51
N SER A 34 -6.24 -0.30 9.03
CA SER A 34 -6.00 -1.13 10.20
C SER A 34 -4.82 -2.06 9.91
N ILE A 35 -4.05 -2.42 10.93
CA ILE A 35 -2.95 -3.39 10.80
C ILE A 35 -3.46 -4.70 10.14
N LEU A 36 -4.72 -5.06 10.39
CA LEU A 36 -5.40 -6.17 9.75
C LEU A 36 -5.60 -5.96 8.24
N ASP A 37 -5.98 -4.76 7.80
CA ASP A 37 -6.12 -4.44 6.37
C ASP A 37 -4.78 -4.47 5.64
N MET A 38 -3.71 -4.05 6.32
CA MET A 38 -2.35 -4.14 5.80
C MET A 38 -1.90 -5.60 5.67
N ALA A 39 -2.16 -6.43 6.69
CA ALA A 39 -1.84 -7.85 6.67
C ALA A 39 -2.59 -8.59 5.54
N ALA A 40 -3.91 -8.35 5.41
CA ALA A 40 -4.71 -8.91 4.32
C ALA A 40 -4.22 -8.45 2.94
N GLY A 41 -3.80 -7.19 2.82
CA GLY A 41 -3.20 -6.66 1.60
C GLY A 41 -1.86 -7.31 1.25
N ILE A 42 -1.03 -7.64 2.24
CA ILE A 42 0.23 -8.36 2.04
C ILE A 42 -0.05 -9.80 1.60
N GLU A 43 -0.96 -10.50 2.29
CA GLU A 43 -1.34 -11.88 1.94
C GLU A 43 -1.87 -11.97 0.51
N SER A 44 -2.76 -11.04 0.12
CA SER A 44 -3.29 -10.97 -1.25
C SER A 44 -2.19 -10.78 -2.29
N LYS A 45 -1.22 -9.90 -2.02
CA LYS A 45 -0.07 -9.67 -2.91
C LYS A 45 0.86 -10.88 -3.00
N LEU A 46 1.12 -11.55 -1.88
CA LEU A 46 1.93 -12.76 -1.85
C LEU A 46 1.28 -13.88 -2.66
N LYS A 47 -0.04 -14.04 -2.52
CA LYS A 47 -0.80 -15.01 -3.32
C LYS A 47 -0.73 -14.70 -4.81
N ALA A 48 -0.94 -13.45 -5.19
CA ALA A 48 -0.84 -13.03 -6.59
C ALA A 48 0.56 -13.25 -7.17
N LEU A 49 1.62 -13.01 -6.40
CA LEU A 49 2.99 -13.27 -6.80
C LEU A 49 3.27 -14.76 -6.97
N ALA A 50 2.78 -15.61 -6.07
CA ALA A 50 2.93 -17.05 -6.18
C ALA A 50 2.21 -17.61 -7.42
N ASP A 51 0.97 -17.16 -7.66
CA ASP A 51 0.18 -17.57 -8.82
C ASP A 51 0.85 -17.11 -10.14
N GLN A 52 1.44 -15.92 -10.15
CA GLN A 52 2.17 -15.41 -11.31
C GLN A 52 3.47 -16.19 -11.54
N LEU A 53 4.22 -16.52 -10.49
CA LEU A 53 5.44 -17.31 -10.59
C LEU A 53 5.15 -18.70 -11.17
N GLU A 54 4.11 -19.38 -10.68
CA GLU A 54 3.72 -20.69 -11.19
C GLU A 54 3.32 -20.63 -12.68
N LYS A 55 2.65 -19.54 -13.09
CA LYS A 55 2.31 -19.32 -14.50
C LYS A 55 3.56 -19.12 -15.35
N ASP A 56 4.50 -18.32 -14.88
CA ASP A 56 5.74 -18.03 -15.60
C ASP A 56 6.60 -19.29 -15.75
N ASP A 57 6.72 -20.10 -14.71
CA ASP A 57 7.44 -21.38 -14.75
C ASP A 57 6.85 -22.33 -15.81
N ARG A 58 5.51 -22.47 -15.84
CA ARG A 58 4.82 -23.28 -16.86
C ARG A 58 5.04 -22.76 -18.28
N GLU A 59 5.09 -21.45 -18.46
CA GLU A 59 5.34 -20.84 -19.76
C GLU A 59 6.78 -21.08 -20.22
N ILE A 60 7.75 -21.01 -19.30
CA ILE A 60 9.16 -21.31 -19.55
C ILE A 60 9.31 -22.78 -19.96
N ASP A 61 8.74 -23.71 -19.19
CA ASP A 61 8.80 -25.14 -19.49
C ASP A 61 8.24 -25.44 -20.88
N SER A 62 7.08 -24.87 -21.24
CA SER A 62 6.48 -25.01 -22.57
C SER A 62 7.39 -24.50 -23.70
N LYS A 63 8.06 -23.36 -23.48
CA LYS A 63 9.03 -22.80 -24.44
C LYS A 63 10.26 -23.68 -24.57
N LEU A 64 10.79 -24.21 -23.46
CA LEU A 64 11.93 -25.13 -23.44
C LEU A 64 11.60 -26.43 -24.18
N ASP A 65 10.42 -26.99 -23.96
CA ASP A 65 9.93 -28.17 -24.66
C ASP A 65 9.83 -27.93 -26.18
N ALA A 66 9.32 -26.77 -26.59
CA ALA A 66 9.22 -26.41 -27.99
C ALA A 66 10.61 -26.27 -28.64
N LEU A 67 11.57 -25.69 -27.91
CA LEU A 67 12.96 -25.57 -28.36
C LEU A 67 13.64 -26.94 -28.45
N ALA A 68 13.47 -27.80 -27.45
CA ALA A 68 14.01 -29.16 -27.45
C ALA A 68 13.49 -29.96 -28.66
N LYS A 69 12.19 -29.89 -28.95
CA LYS A 69 11.59 -30.54 -30.14
C LYS A 69 12.17 -29.99 -31.46
N ARG A 70 12.44 -28.69 -31.53
CA ARG A 70 13.06 -28.08 -32.72
C ARG A 70 14.51 -28.53 -32.89
N LEU A 71 15.28 -28.57 -31.80
CA LEU A 71 16.66 -29.07 -31.82
C LEU A 71 16.72 -30.54 -32.21
N GLN A 72 15.82 -31.38 -31.69
CA GLN A 72 15.74 -32.79 -32.07
C GLN A 72 15.51 -32.95 -33.57
N LYS A 73 14.54 -32.22 -34.14
CA LYS A 73 14.26 -32.26 -35.59
C LYS A 73 15.48 -31.89 -36.43
N ILE A 74 16.23 -30.87 -36.01
CA ILE A 74 17.47 -30.44 -36.70
C ILE A 74 18.56 -31.50 -36.58
N SER A 75 18.69 -32.13 -35.41
CA SER A 75 19.64 -33.23 -35.19
C SER A 75 19.31 -34.44 -36.06
N ASP A 76 18.03 -34.78 -36.18
CA ASP A 76 17.56 -35.94 -36.95
C ASP A 76 17.66 -35.74 -38.47
N THR A 77 17.89 -34.50 -38.94
CA THR A 77 18.07 -34.18 -40.36
C THR A 77 19.54 -34.21 -40.82
N LYS A 78 20.49 -34.47 -39.91
CA LYS A 78 21.92 -34.67 -40.23
C LYS A 78 22.27 -36.15 -40.27
#